data_AF-A0A6G0ZF65-F1
#
_entry.id   AF-A0A6G0ZF65-F1
#
_cell.length_a   1.000
_cell.length_b   1.000
_cell.length_c   1.000
_cell.angle_alpha   90.00
_cell.angle_beta   90.00
_cell.angle_gamma   90.00
#
_symmetry.space_group_name_H-M   'P 1'
#
loop_
_entity.id
_entity.type
_entity.pdbx_description
1 polymer ?
#
loop_
_entity_poly.entity_id
_entity_poly.type
_entity_poly.pdbx_seq_one_letter_code
_entity_poly.pdbx_strand_id
1 'polypeptide(L)'
;MLSSTISANTEESVYRGINKVNYTSNLNINEPSLNSTVPIFRVLNDVGDISNNCKSIIIPENNDLIKMYKSMVLLSIMDKILYESQRQGRISFYMTNEGEEAAQIGSAAGLNSNDLVYGQYREAGVLLFRGFAPEQFMNQCFGNVDDLGKGKQMPVHYGSKNLNFVTLSSPLTTQLPQAVGSAYSFKRSKVNRCTIVYFGEGASSEGDAHAAFNFASTLDCPIIFFCRNNGYAISTPANEQYRGDGIVSHGPGYGIATIRVDGNDILAVYNAVLKAREYVMTHTRPLLLEAMTYRRGHHSTSDDSTAYRSKDEIKQWSIKNPIIRFKQLLEKNNLWNNQNDVEYEKETKKQLMQSFAIASKKNKPNWREMFNDVYHEIPNSLFAACIEMLKALEGKGKEIFFKIIHDAYEKELVPKDFEKCLLIPLPKKKKSEKCEDHKTISLITHSSKILTNTIYKRIEAKINVNLEEDQFGCDVITDKRSKSWEEANIEKRVRQGCNLSSTLFNLYIENTLKQLREDEFGGIKINGMQAGREQMNSLEDHISQYSDHYPKQ
;
A
#
# COMPACT_ATOMS: atom_id res chain seq x y z
N MET A 1 15.09 31.64 -72.05
CA MET A 1 15.04 30.18 -72.28
C MET A 1 16.45 29.66 -72.06
N LEU A 2 16.81 28.71 -71.20
CA LEU A 2 16.08 27.82 -70.30
C LEU A 2 17.04 27.58 -69.12
N SER A 3 16.60 27.94 -67.92
CA SER A 3 17.21 27.52 -66.66
C SER A 3 16.71 26.09 -66.41
N SER A 4 17.59 25.10 -66.60
CA SER A 4 17.28 23.70 -66.27
C SER A 4 17.57 23.47 -64.79
N THR A 5 16.52 23.59 -64.00
CA THR A 5 16.36 23.00 -62.67
C THR A 5 16.72 21.52 -62.71
N ILE A 6 17.88 21.16 -62.14
CA ILE A 6 18.14 19.78 -61.72
C ILE A 6 17.42 19.64 -60.37
N SER A 7 16.18 19.17 -60.39
CA SER A 7 15.55 18.66 -59.17
C SER A 7 16.31 17.39 -58.79
N ALA A 8 17.11 17.45 -57.73
CA ALA A 8 17.61 16.25 -57.09
C ALA A 8 16.40 15.45 -56.60
N ASN A 9 16.08 14.34 -57.27
CA ASN A 9 15.15 13.35 -56.76
C ASN A 9 15.73 12.80 -55.45
N THR A 10 15.33 13.34 -54.32
CA THR A 10 15.59 12.71 -53.03
C THR A 10 14.65 11.52 -52.92
N GLU A 11 15.17 10.31 -53.18
CA GLU A 11 14.44 9.08 -52.89
C GLU A 11 14.13 9.04 -51.38
N GLU A 12 12.85 8.93 -51.04
CA GLU A 12 12.39 8.75 -49.66
C GLU A 12 12.47 7.27 -49.27
N SER A 13 12.84 7.00 -48.02
CA SER A 13 12.85 5.66 -47.45
C SER A 13 11.44 5.06 -47.37
N VAL A 14 11.32 3.80 -47.79
CA VAL A 14 10.07 3.01 -47.80
C VAL A 14 9.94 2.01 -46.64
N TYR A 15 10.85 2.04 -45.67
CA TYR A 15 10.84 1.09 -44.56
C TYR A 15 9.67 1.32 -43.60
N ARG A 16 8.92 0.25 -43.29
CA ARG A 16 7.82 0.29 -42.31
C ARG A 16 8.36 0.45 -40.88
N GLY A 17 7.67 1.23 -40.05
CA GLY A 17 7.98 1.39 -38.62
C GLY A 17 8.79 2.64 -38.26
N ILE A 18 9.15 3.48 -39.24
CA ILE A 18 9.80 4.79 -39.02
C ILE A 18 9.06 5.87 -39.81
N ASN A 19 9.25 7.13 -39.43
CA ASN A 19 8.78 8.26 -40.24
C ASN A 19 9.52 8.25 -41.59
N LYS A 20 8.91 8.89 -42.61
CA LYS A 20 9.60 9.12 -43.90
C LYS A 20 10.92 9.84 -43.63
N VAL A 21 12.02 9.21 -44.03
CA VAL A 21 13.39 9.73 -43.91
C VAL A 21 14.06 9.69 -45.27
N ASN A 22 15.02 10.59 -45.49
CA ASN A 22 15.78 10.63 -46.73
C ASN A 22 16.93 9.64 -46.69
N TYR A 23 17.25 9.01 -47.83
CA TYR A 23 18.51 8.28 -47.98
C TYR A 23 19.70 9.27 -47.93
N THR A 24 20.82 8.81 -47.38
CA THR A 24 22.11 9.52 -47.39
C THR A 24 23.21 8.54 -47.78
N SER A 25 24.15 9.00 -48.61
CA SER A 25 25.38 8.25 -48.94
C SER A 25 26.53 8.55 -47.97
N ASN A 26 26.36 9.51 -47.06
CA ASN A 26 27.35 9.85 -46.04
C ASN A 26 27.22 8.89 -44.84
N LEU A 27 28.25 8.07 -44.61
CA LEU A 27 28.33 7.18 -43.46
C LEU A 27 28.76 7.98 -42.22
N ASN A 28 27.77 8.48 -41.46
CA ASN A 28 28.00 9.24 -40.24
C ASN A 28 27.41 8.50 -39.03
N ILE A 29 28.16 8.44 -37.94
CA ILE A 29 27.63 8.03 -36.63
C ILE A 29 26.99 9.26 -35.99
N ASN A 30 25.75 9.12 -35.50
CA ASN A 30 25.10 10.18 -34.73
C ASN A 30 25.61 10.14 -33.28
N GLU A 31 26.60 10.97 -32.98
CA GLU A 31 27.14 11.10 -31.62
C GLU A 31 26.27 12.03 -30.77
N PRO A 32 25.67 11.55 -29.67
CA PRO A 32 24.82 12.38 -28.81
C PRO A 32 25.52 13.61 -28.22
N SER A 33 26.84 13.54 -28.03
CA SER A 33 27.69 14.64 -27.56
C SER A 33 27.76 15.83 -28.50
N LEU A 34 27.42 15.66 -29.78
CA LEU A 34 27.40 16.73 -30.78
C LEU A 34 26.03 17.42 -30.85
N ASN A 35 25.00 16.87 -30.20
CA ASN A 35 23.67 17.46 -30.19
C ASN A 35 23.60 18.65 -29.22
N SER A 36 22.82 19.66 -29.59
CA SER A 36 22.52 20.76 -28.67
C SER A 36 21.74 20.25 -27.46
N THR A 37 22.15 20.67 -26.26
CA THR A 37 21.46 20.29 -25.03
C THR A 37 20.10 20.96 -24.90
N VAL A 38 19.18 20.31 -24.20
CA VAL A 38 17.86 20.88 -23.91
C VAL A 38 18.02 22.02 -22.90
N PRO A 39 17.56 23.24 -23.21
CA PRO A 39 17.72 24.39 -22.33
C PRO A 39 16.88 24.27 -21.06
N ILE A 40 17.35 24.89 -19.98
CA ILE A 40 16.64 24.96 -18.70
C ILE A 40 15.68 26.16 -18.73
N PHE A 41 14.37 25.90 -18.71
CA PHE A 41 13.36 26.95 -18.56
C PHE A 41 13.41 27.53 -17.15
N ARG A 42 13.51 28.86 -17.08
CA ARG A 42 13.64 29.64 -15.83
C ARG A 42 12.85 30.92 -15.94
N VAL A 43 12.22 31.33 -14.84
CA VAL A 43 11.42 32.56 -14.71
C VAL A 43 12.12 33.56 -13.77
N LEU A 44 12.51 33.09 -12.59
CA LEU A 44 13.23 33.85 -11.57
C LEU A 44 14.73 33.68 -11.73
N ASN A 45 15.46 34.79 -11.75
CA ASN A 45 16.92 34.76 -11.57
C ASN A 45 17.28 34.46 -10.10
N ASP A 46 18.57 34.32 -9.80
CA ASP A 46 19.06 33.95 -8.46
C ASP A 46 18.74 34.98 -7.35
N VAL A 47 18.37 36.21 -7.72
CA VAL A 47 17.96 37.29 -6.79
C VAL A 47 16.45 37.53 -6.78
N GLY A 48 15.67 36.62 -7.37
CA GLY A 48 14.20 36.65 -7.35
C GLY A 48 13.54 37.64 -8.30
N ASP A 49 14.25 38.17 -9.30
CA ASP A 49 13.62 38.98 -10.36
C ASP A 49 13.11 38.11 -11.50
N ILE A 50 11.96 38.48 -12.04
CA ILE A 50 11.40 37.87 -13.26
C ILE A 50 12.28 38.28 -14.45
N SER A 51 12.71 37.31 -15.25
CA SER A 51 13.51 37.58 -16.44
C SER A 51 12.70 38.37 -17.49
N ASN A 52 13.29 39.43 -18.03
CA ASN A 52 12.69 40.26 -19.09
C ASN A 52 12.34 39.49 -20.37
N ASN A 53 12.91 38.30 -20.56
CA ASN A 53 12.70 37.47 -21.75
C ASN A 53 11.52 36.48 -21.60
N CYS A 54 10.87 36.43 -20.43
CA CYS A 54 9.74 35.54 -20.20
C CYS A 54 8.48 36.07 -20.91
N LYS A 55 8.16 35.47 -22.07
CA LYS A 55 6.88 35.69 -22.76
C LYS A 55 5.86 34.64 -22.30
N SER A 56 4.61 35.07 -22.09
CA SER A 56 3.47 34.17 -21.84
C SER A 56 3.59 33.31 -20.57
N ILE A 57 4.14 33.88 -19.49
CA ILE A 57 4.12 33.26 -18.16
C ILE A 57 2.86 33.67 -17.39
N ILE A 58 2.34 32.75 -16.58
CA ILE A 58 1.24 32.99 -15.65
C ILE A 58 1.83 33.22 -14.26
N ILE A 59 1.49 34.36 -13.67
CA ILE A 59 1.80 34.68 -12.28
C ILE A 59 0.57 34.34 -11.45
N PRO A 60 0.67 33.45 -10.44
CA PRO A 60 -0.44 33.17 -9.53
C PRO A 60 -0.92 34.42 -8.79
N GLU A 61 -2.16 34.39 -8.31
CA GLU A 61 -2.69 35.44 -7.43
C GLU A 61 -1.84 35.59 -6.16
N ASN A 62 -1.83 36.79 -5.57
CA ASN A 62 -1.00 37.11 -4.39
C ASN A 62 -1.19 36.11 -3.23
N ASN A 63 -2.42 35.67 -2.99
CA ASN A 63 -2.71 34.69 -1.94
C ASN A 63 -2.11 33.30 -2.25
N ASP A 64 -2.07 32.90 -3.51
CA ASP A 64 -1.46 31.64 -3.92
C ASP A 64 0.07 31.70 -3.82
N LEU A 65 0.67 32.83 -4.19
CA LEU A 65 2.10 33.08 -3.99
C LEU A 65 2.49 32.97 -2.51
N ILE A 66 1.72 33.62 -1.62
CA ILE A 66 1.94 33.53 -0.16
C ILE A 66 1.75 32.09 0.32
N LYS A 67 0.71 31.38 -0.15
CA LYS A 67 0.46 29.98 0.20
C LYS A 67 1.63 29.08 -0.20
N MET A 68 2.11 29.21 -1.44
CA MET A 68 3.28 28.46 -1.95
C MET A 68 4.51 28.67 -1.05
N TYR A 69 4.80 29.92 -0.71
CA TYR A 69 5.94 30.26 0.16
C TYR A 69 5.79 29.68 1.56
N LYS A 70 4.62 29.90 2.19
CA LYS A 70 4.27 29.37 3.51
C LYS A 70 4.37 27.85 3.56
N SER A 71 3.98 27.14 2.50
CA SER A 71 4.13 25.69 2.38
C SER A 71 5.60 25.25 2.33
N MET A 72 6.48 25.96 1.61
CA MET A 72 7.90 25.61 1.58
C MET A 72 8.56 25.80 2.94
N VAL A 73 8.25 26.91 3.63
CA VAL A 73 8.77 27.18 4.98
C VAL A 73 8.26 26.15 5.98
N LEU A 74 6.96 25.81 5.94
CA LEU A 74 6.39 24.78 6.81
C LEU A 74 7.07 23.43 6.60
N LEU A 75 7.24 23.00 5.34
CA LEU A 75 7.93 21.76 5.01
C LEU A 75 9.36 21.73 5.57
N SER A 76 10.11 22.83 5.39
CA SER A 76 11.49 22.95 5.90
C SER A 76 11.57 22.86 7.43
N ILE A 77 10.65 23.50 8.15
CA ILE A 77 10.60 23.43 9.62
C ILE A 77 10.19 22.03 10.09
N MET A 78 9.20 21.42 9.44
CA MET A 78 8.76 20.05 9.73
C MET A 78 9.89 19.06 9.54
N ASP A 79 10.66 19.18 8.46
CA ASP A 79 11.82 18.34 8.18
C ASP A 79 12.87 18.42 9.29
N LYS A 80 13.20 19.62 9.76
CA LYS A 80 14.15 19.80 10.88
C LYS A 80 13.67 19.10 12.15
N ILE A 81 12.38 19.22 12.48
CA ILE A 81 11.80 18.61 13.68
C ILE A 81 11.82 17.08 13.60
N LEU A 82 11.37 16.51 12.47
CA LEU A 82 11.28 15.06 12.29
C LEU A 82 12.64 14.41 12.07
N TYR A 83 13.57 15.09 11.39
CA TYR A 83 14.96 14.64 11.29
C TYR A 83 15.60 14.49 12.67
N GLU A 84 15.50 15.51 13.53
CA GLU A 84 16.03 15.44 14.90
C GLU A 84 15.29 14.43 15.78
N SER A 85 13.98 14.27 15.57
CA SER A 85 13.20 13.22 16.21
C SER A 85 13.78 11.83 15.92
N GLN A 86 14.19 11.59 14.68
CA GLN A 86 14.83 10.34 14.28
C GLN A 86 16.21 10.20 14.92
N ARG A 87 17.02 11.27 14.98
CA ARG A 87 18.33 11.25 15.68
C ARG A 87 18.22 10.91 17.17
N GLN A 88 17.10 11.23 17.79
CA GLN A 88 16.78 10.84 19.17
C GLN A 88 16.14 9.44 19.31
N GLY A 89 15.97 8.71 18.21
CA GLY A 89 15.34 7.37 18.20
C GLY A 89 13.84 7.37 18.47
N ARG A 90 13.15 8.52 18.37
CA ARG A 90 11.71 8.62 18.61
C ARG A 90 10.87 8.11 17.42
N ILE A 91 11.42 8.23 16.21
CA ILE A 91 10.92 7.60 14.98
C ILE A 91 12.06 6.79 14.36
N SER A 92 11.75 5.78 13.56
CA SER A 92 12.76 4.84 13.05
C SER A 92 13.55 5.37 11.86
N PHE A 93 12.94 6.18 11.00
CA PHE A 93 13.52 6.64 9.74
C PHE A 93 12.97 8.02 9.34
N TYR A 94 13.75 8.81 8.60
CA TYR A 94 13.26 10.04 7.99
C TYR A 94 14.06 10.44 6.74
N MET A 95 13.43 11.19 5.84
CA MET A 95 14.04 11.79 4.66
C MET A 95 13.58 13.23 4.54
N THR A 96 14.51 14.16 4.37
CA THR A 96 14.20 15.59 4.23
C THR A 96 13.93 15.96 2.77
N ASN A 97 13.38 17.14 2.54
CA ASN A 97 13.01 17.68 1.24
C ASN A 97 13.90 18.87 0.84
N GLU A 98 15.00 19.09 1.56
CA GLU A 98 15.83 20.29 1.46
C GLU A 98 16.44 20.45 0.06
N GLY A 99 16.09 21.56 -0.60
CA GLY A 99 16.48 21.89 -1.97
C GLY A 99 15.41 21.57 -3.00
N GLU A 100 14.43 20.72 -2.68
CA GLU A 100 13.42 20.24 -3.63
C GLU A 100 12.02 20.82 -3.35
N GLU A 101 11.89 21.77 -2.41
CA GLU A 101 10.60 22.31 -1.97
C GLU A 101 9.84 23.02 -3.10
N ALA A 102 10.54 23.81 -3.91
CA ALA A 102 9.96 24.52 -5.06
C ALA A 102 9.47 23.56 -6.15
N ALA A 103 10.24 22.50 -6.45
CA ALA A 103 9.85 21.47 -7.40
C ALA A 103 8.56 20.76 -6.96
N GLN A 104 8.43 20.45 -5.66
CA GLN A 104 7.25 19.79 -5.12
C GLN A 104 6.02 20.72 -5.07
N ILE A 105 6.15 21.92 -4.50
CA ILE A 105 5.02 22.81 -4.27
C ILE A 105 4.59 23.52 -5.57
N GLY A 106 5.55 23.95 -6.39
CA GLY A 106 5.27 24.55 -7.70
C GLY A 106 4.53 23.58 -8.62
N SER A 107 4.94 22.30 -8.63
CA SER A 107 4.26 21.29 -9.44
C SER A 107 2.87 20.97 -8.92
N ALA A 108 2.69 20.83 -7.60
CA ALA A 108 1.39 20.60 -6.99
C ALA A 108 0.39 21.73 -7.30
N ALA A 109 0.86 22.98 -7.31
CA ALA A 109 0.05 24.13 -7.62
C ALA A 109 -0.33 24.25 -9.11
N GLY A 110 0.48 23.71 -10.01
CA GLY A 110 0.17 23.65 -11.45
C GLY A 110 -0.83 22.55 -11.84
N LEU A 111 -1.29 21.74 -10.88
CA LEU A 111 -2.22 20.63 -11.12
C LEU A 111 -3.63 20.97 -10.62
N ASN A 112 -4.62 20.27 -11.17
CA ASN A 112 -5.94 20.26 -10.55
C ASN A 112 -5.93 19.33 -9.32
N SER A 113 -6.72 19.67 -8.30
CA SER A 113 -6.88 18.86 -7.08
C SER A 113 -7.34 17.42 -7.35
N ASN A 114 -8.05 17.22 -8.46
CA ASN A 114 -8.52 15.91 -8.90
C ASN A 114 -7.47 15.10 -9.66
N ASP A 115 -6.38 15.68 -10.15
CA ASP A 115 -5.35 14.91 -10.87
C ASP A 115 -4.68 13.90 -9.92
N LEU A 116 -4.43 12.68 -10.41
CA LEU A 116 -3.85 11.61 -9.60
C LEU A 116 -2.33 11.77 -9.50
N VAL A 117 -1.79 11.63 -8.29
CA VAL A 117 -0.35 11.74 -8.03
C VAL A 117 0.19 10.38 -7.60
N TYR A 118 1.29 9.97 -8.23
CA TYR A 118 2.19 8.93 -7.75
C TYR A 118 3.53 9.55 -7.37
N GLY A 119 4.01 9.30 -6.16
CA GLY A 119 5.31 9.77 -5.69
C GLY A 119 6.35 8.65 -5.58
N GLN A 120 7.56 9.01 -5.18
CA GLN A 120 8.65 8.10 -4.87
C GLN A 120 8.93 8.06 -3.35
N TYR A 121 9.32 9.20 -2.77
CA TYR A 121 9.53 9.40 -1.31
C TYR A 121 9.94 10.84 -0.93
N ARG A 122 10.07 11.78 -1.89
CA ARG A 122 10.34 13.21 -1.62
C ARG A 122 9.24 14.07 -2.23
N GLU A 123 8.00 13.72 -1.94
CA GLU A 123 6.81 14.41 -2.45
C GLU A 123 5.91 14.89 -1.29
N ALA A 124 6.47 15.03 -0.08
CA ALA A 124 5.75 15.52 1.08
C ALA A 124 5.19 16.94 0.86
N GLY A 125 5.91 17.80 0.13
CA GLY A 125 5.45 19.12 -0.29
C GLY A 125 4.22 19.10 -1.19
N VAL A 126 4.07 18.06 -2.03
CA VAL A 126 2.87 17.89 -2.87
C VAL A 126 1.65 17.59 -2.01
N LEU A 127 1.78 16.64 -1.08
CA LEU A 127 0.73 16.30 -0.11
C LEU A 127 0.37 17.50 0.78
N LEU A 128 1.38 18.20 1.31
CA LEU A 128 1.21 19.37 2.15
C LEU A 128 0.43 20.47 1.42
N PHE A 129 0.81 20.80 0.18
CA PHE A 129 0.13 21.84 -0.60
C PHE A 129 -1.32 21.48 -0.95
N ARG A 130 -1.60 20.18 -1.12
CA ARG A 130 -2.95 19.63 -1.32
C ARG A 130 -3.79 19.56 -0.04
N GLY A 131 -3.21 19.86 1.13
CA GLY A 131 -3.95 19.95 2.39
C GLY A 131 -3.77 18.76 3.32
N PHE A 132 -2.73 17.93 3.15
CA PHE A 132 -2.37 16.93 4.14
C PHE A 132 -1.87 17.65 5.40
N ALA A 133 -2.54 17.42 6.52
CA ALA A 133 -2.28 18.17 7.75
C ALA A 133 -0.93 17.74 8.36
N PRO A 134 -0.20 18.66 9.02
CA PRO A 134 1.04 18.32 9.73
C PRO A 134 0.88 17.17 10.72
N GLU A 135 -0.26 17.09 11.40
CA GLU A 135 -0.57 15.98 12.30
C GLU A 135 -0.60 14.62 11.58
N GLN A 136 -1.09 14.56 10.34
CA GLN A 136 -1.15 13.31 9.57
C GLN A 136 0.25 12.84 9.18
N PHE A 137 1.16 13.75 8.81
CA PHE A 137 2.57 13.42 8.60
C PHE A 137 3.20 12.83 9.87
N MET A 138 2.97 13.47 11.02
CA MET A 138 3.47 13.00 12.31
C MET A 138 2.89 11.63 12.68
N ASN A 139 1.58 11.43 12.53
CA ASN A 139 0.92 10.17 12.84
C ASN A 139 1.50 9.01 12.04
N GLN A 140 1.75 9.22 10.73
CA GLN A 140 2.38 8.21 9.87
C GLN A 140 3.82 7.92 10.29
N CYS A 141 4.64 8.95 10.56
CA CYS A 141 6.02 8.75 11.00
C CYS A 141 6.12 8.04 12.36
N PHE A 142 5.17 8.28 13.27
CA PHE A 142 5.10 7.54 14.53
C PHE A 142 4.43 6.17 14.37
N GLY A 143 3.71 5.89 13.27
CA GLY A 143 2.87 4.70 13.14
C GLY A 143 1.88 4.58 14.30
N ASN A 144 1.23 5.68 14.69
CA ASN A 144 0.28 5.70 15.80
C ASN A 144 -1.14 5.34 15.33
N VAL A 145 -2.09 5.27 16.27
CA VAL A 145 -3.47 4.83 16.01
C VAL A 145 -4.22 5.69 14.97
N ASP A 146 -3.80 6.94 14.76
CA ASP A 146 -4.40 7.86 13.80
C ASP A 146 -3.63 7.92 12.47
N ASP A 147 -2.66 7.03 12.27
CA ASP A 147 -2.06 6.80 10.96
C ASP A 147 -3.10 6.17 10.03
N LEU A 148 -3.39 6.83 8.91
CA LEU A 148 -4.27 6.29 7.86
C LEU A 148 -3.70 5.00 7.25
N GLY A 149 -2.38 4.83 7.27
CA GLY A 149 -1.67 3.61 6.88
C GLY A 149 -1.60 2.54 7.97
N LYS A 150 -2.25 2.78 9.13
CA LYS A 150 -2.37 1.85 10.27
C LYS A 150 -1.01 1.36 10.81
N GLY A 151 0.04 2.17 10.70
CA GLY A 151 1.39 1.84 11.18
C GLY A 151 2.09 0.72 10.41
N LYS A 152 1.62 0.39 9.19
CA LYS A 152 2.09 -0.77 8.41
C LYS A 152 3.33 -0.50 7.57
N GLN A 153 3.62 0.78 7.28
CA GLN A 153 4.73 1.17 6.42
C GLN A 153 5.80 1.94 7.18
N MET A 154 6.99 1.98 6.60
CA MET A 154 8.11 2.79 7.09
C MET A 154 7.71 4.28 7.16
N PRO A 155 8.24 5.07 8.11
CA PRO A 155 8.05 6.52 8.09
C PRO A 155 8.36 7.13 6.72
N VAL A 156 7.66 8.21 6.37
CA VAL A 156 7.75 8.90 5.06
C VAL A 156 7.00 8.21 3.93
N HIS A 157 6.41 7.03 4.16
CA HIS A 157 5.54 6.36 3.18
C HIS A 157 4.09 6.85 3.25
N TYR A 158 3.91 8.13 2.93
CA TYR A 158 2.61 8.79 2.99
C TYR A 158 1.66 8.33 1.86
N GLY A 159 0.37 8.52 2.09
CA GLY A 159 -0.68 8.26 1.12
C GLY A 159 -1.98 8.93 1.52
N SER A 160 -2.79 9.36 0.55
CA SER A 160 -4.10 9.95 0.83
C SER A 160 -5.05 9.78 -0.36
N LYS A 161 -6.05 8.91 -0.18
CA LYS A 161 -7.15 8.76 -1.14
C LYS A 161 -7.90 10.08 -1.37
N ASN A 162 -8.17 10.83 -0.29
CA ASN A 162 -8.92 12.08 -0.35
C ASN A 162 -8.19 13.17 -1.14
N LEU A 163 -6.85 13.16 -1.13
CA LEU A 163 -6.02 14.14 -1.84
C LEU A 163 -5.52 13.63 -3.19
N ASN A 164 -6.05 12.50 -3.67
CA ASN A 164 -5.65 11.86 -4.92
C ASN A 164 -4.12 11.60 -4.98
N PHE A 165 -3.55 11.14 -3.86
CA PHE A 165 -2.13 10.81 -3.76
C PHE A 165 -2.00 9.33 -3.38
N VAL A 166 -1.47 8.53 -4.30
CA VAL A 166 -1.29 7.09 -4.11
C VAL A 166 -0.20 6.84 -3.07
N THR A 167 -0.45 5.90 -2.17
CA THR A 167 0.48 5.54 -1.11
C THR A 167 1.83 5.15 -1.67
N LEU A 168 2.89 5.70 -1.10
CA LEU A 168 4.27 5.40 -1.49
C LEU A 168 4.66 3.96 -1.15
N SER A 169 5.64 3.45 -1.90
CA SER A 169 6.30 2.16 -1.67
C SER A 169 7.80 2.30 -1.84
N SER A 170 8.60 1.53 -1.09
CA SER A 170 10.07 1.60 -1.15
C SER A 170 10.67 1.21 -2.51
N PRO A 171 10.19 0.14 -3.20
CA PRO A 171 10.77 -0.27 -4.48
C PRO A 171 10.69 0.84 -5.52
N LEU A 172 11.87 1.27 -6.00
CA LEU A 172 11.98 2.34 -6.96
C LEU A 172 11.22 2.00 -8.24
N THR A 173 10.71 3.03 -8.90
CA THR A 173 10.07 3.01 -10.23
C THR A 173 8.81 2.18 -10.42
N THR A 174 8.46 1.29 -9.50
CA THR A 174 7.22 0.48 -9.60
C THR A 174 5.96 1.32 -9.80
N GLN A 175 5.95 2.55 -9.27
CA GLN A 175 4.86 3.50 -9.45
C GLN A 175 4.72 4.05 -10.88
N LEU A 176 5.78 4.02 -11.70
CA LEU A 176 5.79 4.57 -13.06
C LEU A 176 4.82 3.82 -13.98
N PRO A 177 4.96 2.50 -14.21
CA PRO A 177 4.02 1.77 -15.06
C PRO A 177 2.61 1.72 -14.45
N GLN A 178 2.48 1.74 -13.11
CA GLN A 178 1.18 1.84 -12.44
C GLN A 178 0.47 3.17 -12.76
N ALA A 179 1.21 4.28 -12.73
CA ALA A 179 0.70 5.60 -13.10
C ALA A 179 0.22 5.66 -14.56
N VAL A 180 0.95 4.98 -15.46
CA VAL A 180 0.54 4.83 -16.86
C VAL A 180 -0.77 4.07 -16.98
N GLY A 181 -0.94 2.96 -16.24
CA GLY A 181 -2.20 2.22 -16.19
C GLY A 181 -3.39 3.07 -15.71
N SER A 182 -3.19 3.87 -14.67
CA SER A 182 -4.20 4.82 -14.18
C SER A 182 -4.53 5.91 -15.21
N ALA A 183 -3.52 6.50 -15.87
CA ALA A 183 -3.73 7.48 -16.93
C ALA A 183 -4.50 6.88 -18.12
N TYR A 184 -4.16 5.66 -18.52
CA TYR A 184 -4.88 4.93 -19.56
C TYR A 184 -6.34 4.66 -19.17
N SER A 185 -6.60 4.33 -17.91
CA SER A 185 -7.95 4.16 -17.38
C SER A 185 -8.76 5.47 -17.45
N PHE A 186 -8.16 6.62 -17.09
CA PHE A 186 -8.83 7.93 -17.21
C PHE A 186 -9.16 8.30 -18.65
N LYS A 187 -8.24 8.03 -19.58
CA LYS A 187 -8.50 8.18 -21.01
C LYS A 187 -9.69 7.35 -21.45
N ARG A 188 -9.70 6.05 -21.15
CA ARG A 188 -10.80 5.15 -21.54
C ARG A 188 -12.13 5.54 -20.91
N SER A 189 -12.09 6.05 -19.69
CA SER A 189 -13.26 6.52 -18.95
C SER A 189 -13.71 7.92 -19.37
N LYS A 190 -12.99 8.59 -20.29
CA LYS A 190 -13.26 9.96 -20.76
C LYS A 190 -13.39 10.98 -19.62
N VAL A 191 -12.61 10.79 -18.57
CA VAL A 191 -12.58 11.72 -17.42
C VAL A 191 -11.54 12.81 -17.71
N ASN A 192 -11.90 14.07 -17.47
CA ASN A 192 -11.00 15.22 -17.63
C ASN A 192 -9.96 15.28 -16.48
N ARG A 193 -9.07 14.30 -16.43
CA ARG A 193 -8.11 14.05 -15.35
C ARG A 193 -6.83 13.45 -15.93
N CYS A 194 -5.68 13.99 -15.55
CA CYS A 194 -4.38 13.38 -15.86
C CYS A 194 -3.78 12.69 -14.63
N THR A 195 -2.68 11.98 -14.87
CA THR A 195 -1.79 11.48 -13.83
C THR A 195 -0.48 12.24 -13.89
N ILE A 196 0.08 12.58 -12.74
CA ILE A 196 1.50 12.96 -12.62
C ILE A 196 2.23 11.89 -11.82
N VAL A 197 3.45 11.57 -12.22
CA VAL A 197 4.30 10.61 -11.51
C VAL A 197 5.69 11.18 -11.30
N TYR A 198 6.12 11.18 -10.04
CA TYR A 198 7.43 11.69 -9.62
C TYR A 198 8.45 10.56 -9.47
N PHE A 199 9.69 10.86 -9.84
CA PHE A 199 10.84 9.96 -9.71
C PHE A 199 12.14 10.77 -9.77
N GLY A 200 13.22 10.23 -9.20
CA GLY A 200 14.56 10.81 -9.30
C GLY A 200 15.31 10.36 -10.54
N GLU A 201 16.39 11.06 -10.90
CA GLU A 201 17.26 10.66 -12.02
C GLU A 201 17.88 9.29 -11.79
N GLY A 202 18.22 8.96 -10.53
CA GLY A 202 18.67 7.63 -10.14
C GLY A 202 17.68 6.53 -10.50
N ALA A 203 16.41 6.75 -10.15
CA ALA A 203 15.35 5.80 -10.39
C ALA A 203 15.11 5.59 -11.90
N SER A 204 15.36 6.59 -12.74
CA SER A 204 15.15 6.48 -14.19
C SER A 204 15.99 5.40 -14.89
N SER A 205 17.03 4.87 -14.22
CA SER A 205 17.86 3.77 -14.73
C SER A 205 17.27 2.38 -14.50
N GLU A 206 16.17 2.27 -13.75
CA GLU A 206 15.46 1.01 -13.55
C GLU A 206 14.63 0.60 -14.80
N GLY A 207 14.42 -0.70 -14.98
CA GLY A 207 13.68 -1.24 -16.12
C GLY A 207 12.22 -0.78 -16.21
N ASP A 208 11.57 -0.52 -15.06
CA ASP A 208 10.19 -0.04 -15.02
C ASP A 208 10.04 1.38 -15.60
N ALA A 209 11.09 2.22 -15.57
CA ALA A 209 11.06 3.52 -16.22
C ALA A 209 10.98 3.38 -17.75
N HIS A 210 11.78 2.47 -18.32
CA HIS A 210 11.71 2.13 -19.75
C HIS A 210 10.31 1.61 -20.13
N ALA A 211 9.78 0.67 -19.34
CA ALA A 211 8.44 0.12 -19.56
C ALA A 211 7.38 1.23 -19.53
N ALA A 212 7.41 2.11 -18.53
CA ALA A 212 6.44 3.19 -18.40
C ALA A 212 6.50 4.20 -19.55
N PHE A 213 7.69 4.64 -19.96
CA PHE A 213 7.84 5.57 -21.08
C PHE A 213 7.29 4.97 -22.38
N ASN A 214 7.66 3.73 -22.68
CA ASN A 214 7.18 3.06 -23.89
C ASN A 214 5.66 2.83 -23.88
N PHE A 215 5.10 2.35 -22.76
CA PHE A 215 3.66 2.12 -22.64
C PHE A 215 2.88 3.42 -22.71
N ALA A 216 3.33 4.49 -22.06
CA ALA A 216 2.64 5.77 -22.08
C ALA A 216 2.58 6.37 -23.49
N SER A 217 3.65 6.20 -24.27
CA SER A 217 3.72 6.69 -25.65
C SER A 217 2.83 5.86 -26.58
N THR A 218 3.05 4.55 -26.63
CA THR A 218 2.31 3.65 -27.53
C THR A 218 0.83 3.57 -27.22
N LEU A 219 0.45 3.80 -25.96
CA LEU A 219 -0.93 3.81 -25.51
C LEU A 219 -1.50 5.23 -25.41
N ASP A 220 -0.84 6.28 -25.91
CA ASP A 220 -1.33 7.67 -25.88
C ASP A 220 -1.95 8.01 -24.50
N CYS A 221 -1.13 8.02 -23.44
CA CYS A 221 -1.60 8.25 -22.08
C CYS A 221 -1.49 9.73 -21.67
N PRO A 222 -2.53 10.32 -21.02
CA PRO A 222 -2.47 11.68 -20.48
C PRO A 222 -1.69 11.70 -19.15
N ILE A 223 -0.37 11.56 -19.23
CA ILE A 223 0.53 11.44 -18.08
C ILE A 223 1.70 12.42 -18.15
N ILE A 224 2.01 13.04 -17.01
CA ILE A 224 3.20 13.87 -16.81
C ILE A 224 4.22 13.03 -16.01
N PHE A 225 5.35 12.75 -16.63
CA PHE A 225 6.52 12.20 -15.96
C PHE A 225 7.34 13.36 -15.39
N PHE A 226 7.42 13.48 -14.07
CA PHE A 226 8.15 14.54 -13.39
C PHE A 226 9.44 13.98 -12.77
N CYS A 227 10.56 14.13 -13.48
CA CYS A 227 11.87 13.72 -13.03
C CYS A 227 12.50 14.83 -12.17
N ARG A 228 12.84 14.51 -10.92
CA ARG A 228 13.66 15.37 -10.05
C ARG A 228 15.11 14.98 -10.24
N ASN A 229 15.85 15.75 -11.02
CA ASN A 229 17.28 15.52 -11.22
C ASN A 229 18.06 16.36 -10.22
N ASN A 230 18.49 15.74 -9.13
CA ASN A 230 19.16 16.41 -8.03
C ASN A 230 20.68 16.14 -7.98
N GLY A 231 21.19 15.45 -9.02
CA GLY A 231 22.59 15.12 -9.22
C GLY A 231 23.08 13.84 -8.53
N TYR A 232 22.28 13.19 -7.68
CA TYR A 232 22.73 12.03 -6.90
C TYR A 232 21.64 10.99 -6.55
N ALA A 233 21.96 9.73 -6.83
CA ALA A 233 21.28 8.55 -6.30
C ALA A 233 22.06 8.01 -5.09
N ILE A 234 21.63 8.33 -3.87
CA ILE A 234 22.39 8.08 -2.63
C ILE A 234 23.78 8.72 -2.73
N SER A 235 24.83 7.94 -3.02
CA SER A 235 26.21 8.36 -3.21
C SER A 235 26.66 8.44 -4.68
N THR A 236 25.89 7.87 -5.60
CA THR A 236 26.23 7.80 -7.02
C THR A 236 25.92 9.13 -7.70
N PRO A 237 26.93 9.87 -8.21
CA PRO A 237 26.71 11.10 -8.96
C PRO A 237 26.12 10.84 -10.35
N ALA A 238 25.43 11.83 -10.91
CA ALA A 238 24.74 11.71 -12.19
C ALA A 238 25.63 11.29 -13.38
N ASN A 239 26.92 11.64 -13.37
CA ASN A 239 27.89 11.24 -14.41
C ASN A 239 28.25 9.74 -14.38
N GLU A 240 27.99 9.06 -13.27
CA GLU A 240 28.04 7.60 -13.15
C GLU A 240 26.67 6.95 -13.42
N GLN A 241 25.59 7.74 -13.37
CA GLN A 241 24.22 7.25 -13.57
C GLN A 241 23.84 7.13 -15.04
N TYR A 242 24.23 8.10 -15.86
CA TYR A 242 23.95 8.14 -17.29
C TYR A 242 25.00 8.95 -18.07
N ARG A 243 25.01 8.80 -19.40
CA ARG A 243 25.91 9.55 -20.31
C ARG A 243 25.19 10.48 -21.28
N GLY A 244 23.86 10.44 -21.32
CA GLY A 244 23.04 11.34 -22.13
C GLY A 244 22.91 12.74 -21.52
N ASP A 245 22.22 13.63 -22.23
CA ASP A 245 21.86 14.96 -21.73
C ASP A 245 20.69 14.86 -20.75
N GLY A 246 20.97 14.34 -19.54
CA GLY A 246 19.97 14.13 -18.50
C GLY A 246 18.84 13.20 -18.94
N ILE A 247 17.79 13.16 -18.12
CA ILE A 247 16.63 12.30 -18.36
C ILE A 247 15.74 12.87 -19.45
N VAL A 248 15.71 14.19 -19.62
CA VAL A 248 14.94 14.85 -20.68
C VAL A 248 15.30 14.31 -22.07
N SER A 249 16.55 13.90 -22.30
CA SER A 249 17.00 13.35 -23.58
C SER A 249 16.42 11.98 -23.91
N HIS A 250 15.86 11.27 -22.92
CA HIS A 250 15.24 9.96 -23.13
C HIS A 250 13.87 10.10 -23.84
N GLY A 251 13.12 11.16 -23.53
CA GLY A 251 11.75 11.34 -24.00
C GLY A 251 11.58 11.25 -25.53
N PRO A 252 12.37 11.98 -26.34
CA PRO A 252 12.25 11.95 -27.79
C PRO A 252 12.43 10.55 -28.40
N GLY A 253 13.28 9.70 -27.78
CA GLY A 253 13.48 8.32 -28.21
C GLY A 253 12.24 7.44 -28.09
N TYR A 254 11.32 7.79 -27.17
CA TYR A 254 10.01 7.15 -27.05
C TYR A 254 8.90 7.94 -27.74
N GLY A 255 9.19 9.06 -28.42
CA GLY A 255 8.17 9.95 -28.99
C GLY A 255 7.42 10.78 -27.93
N ILE A 256 8.02 10.98 -26.76
CA ILE A 256 7.45 11.75 -25.65
C ILE A 256 7.91 13.21 -25.75
N ALA A 257 6.98 14.16 -25.63
CA ALA A 257 7.32 15.57 -25.57
C ALA A 257 8.07 15.89 -24.27
N THR A 258 9.01 16.83 -24.31
CA THR A 258 9.90 17.07 -23.16
C THR A 258 10.08 18.53 -22.82
N ILE A 259 10.31 18.82 -21.54
CA ILE A 259 10.72 20.14 -21.05
C ILE A 259 11.71 19.97 -19.89
N ARG A 260 12.75 20.81 -19.84
CA ARG A 260 13.66 20.91 -18.70
C ARG A 260 13.46 22.25 -18.01
N VAL A 261 13.44 22.25 -16.68
CA VAL A 261 13.12 23.43 -15.86
C VAL A 261 14.11 23.61 -14.72
N ASP A 262 14.31 24.84 -14.27
CA ASP A 262 15.00 25.13 -13.02
C ASP A 262 14.09 24.71 -11.86
N GLY A 263 14.43 23.60 -11.20
CA GLY A 263 13.66 23.04 -10.09
C GLY A 263 13.70 23.87 -8.80
N ASN A 264 14.63 24.83 -8.70
CA ASN A 264 14.66 25.81 -7.62
C ASN A 264 13.75 27.01 -7.93
N ASP A 265 13.14 27.04 -9.12
CA ASP A 265 12.22 28.07 -9.57
C ASP A 265 10.78 27.64 -9.41
N ILE A 266 10.16 28.09 -8.32
CA ILE A 266 8.76 27.72 -8.09
C ILE A 266 7.84 28.24 -9.22
N LEU A 267 8.13 29.39 -9.83
CA LEU A 267 7.33 29.93 -10.92
C LEU A 267 7.61 29.22 -12.25
N ALA A 268 8.86 28.82 -12.52
CA ALA A 268 9.14 28.03 -13.73
C ALA A 268 8.54 26.63 -13.63
N VAL A 269 8.64 25.97 -12.46
CA VAL A 269 8.02 24.67 -12.21
C VAL A 269 6.49 24.77 -12.33
N TYR A 270 5.87 25.77 -11.69
CA TYR A 270 4.43 26.01 -11.78
C TYR A 270 3.97 26.17 -13.24
N ASN A 271 4.61 27.05 -14.00
CA ASN A 271 4.26 27.30 -15.40
C ASN A 271 4.51 26.07 -16.28
N ALA A 272 5.59 25.34 -16.06
CA ALA A 272 5.89 24.14 -16.82
C ALA A 272 4.88 23.02 -16.55
N VAL A 273 4.41 22.86 -15.31
CA VAL A 273 3.38 21.86 -14.99
C VAL A 273 2.01 22.29 -15.49
N LEU A 274 1.65 23.58 -15.44
CA LEU A 274 0.45 24.09 -16.11
C LEU A 274 0.47 23.76 -17.61
N LYS A 275 1.59 24.06 -18.28
CA LYS A 275 1.74 23.79 -19.71
C LYS A 275 1.76 22.30 -20.01
N ALA A 276 2.41 21.50 -19.17
CA ALA A 276 2.43 20.05 -19.29
C ALA A 276 1.02 19.47 -19.15
N ARG A 277 0.27 19.92 -18.15
CA ARG A 277 -1.12 19.51 -17.94
C ARG A 277 -1.99 19.85 -19.14
N GLU A 278 -1.92 21.09 -19.64
CA GLU A 278 -2.61 21.51 -20.86
C GLU A 278 -2.25 20.60 -22.05
N TYR A 279 -0.95 20.31 -22.24
CA TYR A 279 -0.46 19.48 -23.32
C TYR A 279 -1.00 18.05 -23.24
N VAL A 280 -0.84 17.37 -22.10
CA VAL A 280 -1.23 15.96 -21.96
C VAL A 280 -2.74 15.78 -22.04
N MET A 281 -3.52 16.78 -21.61
CA MET A 281 -4.98 16.74 -21.71
C MET A 281 -5.48 17.04 -23.12
N THR A 282 -4.83 17.95 -23.84
CA THR A 282 -5.25 18.33 -25.21
C THR A 282 -4.85 17.29 -26.24
N HIS A 283 -3.63 16.77 -26.15
CA HIS A 283 -3.07 15.84 -27.13
C HIS A 283 -3.29 14.38 -26.75
N THR A 284 -3.68 14.11 -25.50
CA THR A 284 -3.77 12.75 -24.95
C THR A 284 -2.45 12.00 -25.12
N ARG A 285 -1.33 12.68 -24.88
CA ARG A 285 0.03 12.16 -25.04
C ARG A 285 0.88 12.44 -23.81
N PRO A 286 1.88 11.59 -23.51
CA PRO A 286 2.74 11.80 -22.37
C PRO A 286 3.65 13.01 -22.55
N LEU A 287 4.09 13.58 -21.42
CA LEU A 287 5.15 14.58 -21.37
C LEU A 287 6.15 14.24 -20.28
N LEU A 288 7.45 14.38 -20.58
CA LEU A 288 8.55 14.24 -19.63
C LEU A 288 9.12 15.61 -19.24
N LEU A 289 8.95 15.95 -17.97
CA LEU A 289 9.46 17.17 -17.36
C LEU A 289 10.65 16.81 -16.47
N GLU A 290 11.82 17.38 -16.75
CA GLU A 290 13.01 17.24 -15.90
C GLU A 290 13.25 18.53 -15.11
N ALA A 291 13.06 18.47 -13.79
CA ALA A 291 13.34 19.56 -12.86
C ALA A 291 14.77 19.42 -12.33
N MET A 292 15.64 20.36 -12.71
CA MET A 292 17.03 20.41 -12.26
C MET A 292 17.09 21.05 -10.88
N THR A 293 17.51 20.30 -9.88
CA THR A 293 17.63 20.76 -8.49
C THR A 293 18.95 20.26 -7.89
N TYR A 294 19.13 20.43 -6.58
CA TYR A 294 20.26 19.86 -5.85
C TYR A 294 19.81 19.38 -4.48
N ARG A 295 20.14 18.12 -4.15
CA ARG A 295 19.80 17.52 -2.87
C ARG A 295 20.72 18.06 -1.79
N ARG A 296 20.29 19.11 -1.08
CA ARG A 296 21.11 19.81 -0.09
C ARG A 296 21.33 19.00 1.18
N GLY A 297 20.30 18.28 1.63
CA GLY A 297 20.40 17.35 2.75
C GLY A 297 21.07 16.02 2.36
N HIS A 298 21.29 15.18 3.38
CA HIS A 298 21.66 13.78 3.17
C HIS A 298 20.56 13.01 2.41
N HIS A 299 20.90 11.83 1.88
CA HIS A 299 19.91 10.96 1.26
C HIS A 299 18.80 10.59 2.25
N SER A 300 19.16 10.18 3.45
CA SER A 300 18.23 9.87 4.52
C SER A 300 18.92 10.02 5.86
N THR A 301 18.21 9.75 6.95
CA THR A 301 18.83 9.61 8.27
C THR A 301 19.84 8.46 8.38
N SER A 302 19.89 7.55 7.40
CA SER A 302 20.85 6.45 7.34
C SER A 302 22.07 6.75 6.44
N ASP A 303 22.21 8.00 5.98
CA ASP A 303 23.26 8.43 5.06
C ASP A 303 24.08 9.59 5.65
N ASP A 304 25.36 9.65 5.28
CA ASP A 304 26.23 10.79 5.53
C ASP A 304 26.85 11.24 4.19
N SER A 305 26.30 12.33 3.65
CA SER A 305 26.74 12.83 2.34
C SER A 305 28.13 13.47 2.35
N THR A 306 28.71 13.75 3.51
CA THR A 306 30.07 14.30 3.59
C THR A 306 31.14 13.27 3.20
N ALA A 307 30.78 11.99 3.16
CA ALA A 307 31.66 10.91 2.73
C ALA A 307 31.92 10.89 1.20
N TYR A 308 31.04 11.48 0.39
CA TYR A 308 31.12 11.40 -1.08
C TYR A 308 30.84 12.71 -1.81
N ARG A 309 30.54 13.81 -1.10
CA ARG A 309 30.40 15.16 -1.69
C ARG A 309 31.41 16.11 -1.11
N SER A 310 31.97 16.96 -1.96
CA SER A 310 32.94 17.96 -1.50
C SER A 310 32.28 19.09 -0.70
N LYS A 311 33.01 19.65 0.26
CA LYS A 311 32.52 20.82 1.02
C LYS A 311 32.27 22.04 0.12
N ASP A 312 33.08 22.20 -0.93
CA ASP A 312 32.95 23.31 -1.88
C ASP A 312 31.67 23.20 -2.72
N GLU A 313 31.34 21.99 -3.20
CA GLU A 313 30.08 21.71 -3.88
C GLU A 313 28.88 22.00 -2.99
N ILE A 314 28.88 21.49 -1.75
CA ILE A 314 27.80 21.74 -0.78
C ILE A 314 27.64 23.25 -0.53
N LYS A 315 28.75 24.00 -0.39
CA LYS A 315 28.73 25.45 -0.19
C LYS A 315 28.22 26.21 -1.42
N GLN A 316 28.56 25.77 -2.62
CA GLN A 316 28.09 26.38 -3.86
C GLN A 316 26.56 26.24 -4.02
N TRP A 317 26.01 25.12 -3.58
CA TRP A 317 24.56 24.87 -3.67
C TRP A 317 23.77 25.38 -2.46
N SER A 318 24.40 25.56 -1.30
CA SER A 318 23.71 26.08 -0.11
C SER A 318 23.20 27.51 -0.30
N ILE A 319 23.88 28.31 -1.13
CA ILE A 319 23.43 29.67 -1.48
C ILE A 319 22.25 29.70 -2.48
N LYS A 320 22.00 28.59 -3.20
CA LYS A 320 20.92 28.46 -4.18
C LYS A 320 19.66 27.86 -3.53
N ASN A 321 19.10 28.59 -2.57
CA ASN A 321 17.94 28.13 -1.81
C ASN A 321 16.61 28.58 -2.47
N PRO A 322 15.71 27.66 -2.88
CA PRO A 322 14.43 28.01 -3.49
C PRO A 322 13.55 28.88 -2.60
N ILE A 323 13.58 28.68 -1.28
CA ILE A 323 12.79 29.45 -0.30
C ILE A 323 13.26 30.90 -0.27
N ILE A 324 14.58 31.12 -0.22
CA ILE A 324 15.17 32.47 -0.18
C ILE A 324 14.88 33.20 -1.49
N ARG A 325 15.07 32.52 -2.63
CA ARG A 325 14.83 33.10 -3.95
C ARG A 325 13.39 33.55 -4.13
N PHE A 326 12.43 32.75 -3.65
CA PHE A 326 11.02 33.12 -3.73
C PHE A 326 10.64 34.20 -2.70
N LYS A 327 11.22 34.18 -1.48
CA LYS A 327 11.05 35.26 -0.49
C LYS A 327 11.40 36.62 -1.08
N GLN A 328 12.53 36.72 -1.79
CA GLN A 328 12.99 37.96 -2.43
C GLN A 328 11.97 38.51 -3.43
N LEU A 329 11.33 37.64 -4.23
CA LEU A 329 10.24 38.04 -5.12
C LEU A 329 9.06 38.63 -4.32
N LEU A 330 8.66 37.97 -3.23
CA LEU A 330 7.52 38.44 -2.42
C LEU A 330 7.81 39.76 -1.73
N GLU A 331 9.03 39.96 -1.23
CA GLU A 331 9.46 41.22 -0.61
C GLU A 331 9.47 42.38 -1.60
N LYS A 332 9.99 42.15 -2.81
CA LYS A 332 9.99 43.16 -3.89
C LYS A 332 8.58 43.57 -4.32
N ASN A 333 7.62 42.66 -4.21
CA ASN A 333 6.21 42.92 -4.52
C ASN A 333 5.39 43.39 -3.30
N ASN A 334 6.02 43.66 -2.15
CA ASN A 334 5.37 44.06 -0.90
C ASN A 334 4.33 43.03 -0.38
N LEU A 335 4.50 41.75 -0.71
CA LEU A 335 3.63 40.65 -0.26
C LEU A 335 4.15 39.95 1.00
N TRP A 336 5.44 40.14 1.31
CA TRP A 336 6.10 39.56 2.48
C TRP A 336 7.17 40.52 3.00
N ASN A 337 7.56 40.36 4.26
CA ASN A 337 8.68 41.10 4.85
C ASN A 337 9.28 40.29 6.01
N ASN A 338 10.39 40.79 6.56
CA ASN A 338 11.08 40.13 7.68
C ASN A 338 10.22 39.95 8.94
N GLN A 339 9.27 40.85 9.21
CA GLN A 339 8.37 40.72 10.36
C GLN A 339 7.41 39.53 10.16
N ASN A 340 6.79 39.42 8.97
CA ASN A 340 5.93 38.29 8.63
C ASN A 340 6.70 36.96 8.67
N ASP A 341 7.96 36.97 8.25
CA ASP A 341 8.83 35.81 8.26
C ASP A 341 9.06 35.28 9.68
N VAL A 342 9.51 36.16 10.58
CA VAL A 342 9.76 35.82 11.99
C VAL A 342 8.48 35.36 12.69
N GLU A 343 7.35 36.03 12.44
CA GLU A 343 6.05 35.66 13.01
C GLU A 343 5.60 34.28 12.52
N TYR A 344 5.67 34.04 11.21
CA TYR A 344 5.21 32.79 10.61
C TYR A 344 6.11 31.61 10.99
N GLU A 345 7.44 31.77 11.03
CA GLU A 345 8.34 30.72 11.50
C GLU A 345 8.06 30.36 12.96
N LYS A 346 7.87 31.36 13.83
CA LYS A 346 7.55 31.15 15.25
C LYS A 346 6.23 30.43 15.43
N GLU A 347 5.18 30.87 14.73
CA GLU A 347 3.87 30.25 14.77
C GLU A 347 3.92 28.80 14.26
N THR A 348 4.53 28.59 13.09
CA THR A 348 4.66 27.28 12.45
C THR A 348 5.42 26.31 13.35
N LYS A 349 6.56 26.73 13.92
CA LYS A 349 7.32 25.91 14.86
C LYS A 349 6.49 25.54 16.09
N LYS A 350 5.72 26.48 16.65
CA LYS A 350 4.84 26.22 17.79
C LYS A 350 3.77 25.18 17.44
N GLN A 351 3.07 25.35 16.30
CA GLN A 351 2.04 24.43 15.84
C GLN A 351 2.61 23.02 15.59
N LEU A 352 3.75 22.92 14.88
CA LEU A 352 4.40 21.64 14.60
C LEU A 352 4.86 20.94 15.88
N MET A 353 5.43 21.66 16.85
CA MET A 353 5.82 21.09 18.14
C MET A 353 4.61 20.60 18.94
N GLN A 354 3.46 21.28 18.84
CA GLN A 354 2.21 20.81 19.44
C GLN A 354 1.72 19.52 18.78
N SER A 355 1.66 19.48 17.45
CA SER A 355 1.30 18.27 16.69
C SER A 355 2.24 17.11 16.98
N PHE A 356 3.55 17.36 17.05
CA PHE A 356 4.56 16.39 17.40
C PHE A 356 4.35 15.84 18.82
N ALA A 357 4.14 16.71 19.80
CA ALA A 357 3.93 16.31 21.19
C ALA A 357 2.67 15.46 21.35
N ILE A 358 1.59 15.81 20.65
CA ILE A 358 0.35 15.03 20.60
C ILE A 358 0.60 13.66 19.95
N ALA A 359 1.14 13.63 18.72
CA ALA A 359 1.37 12.40 17.97
C ALA A 359 2.30 11.42 18.68
N SER A 360 3.33 11.94 19.38
CA SER A 360 4.30 11.13 20.14
C SER A 360 3.71 10.41 21.36
N LYS A 361 2.59 10.92 21.89
CA LYS A 361 1.89 10.33 23.06
C LYS A 361 0.75 9.40 22.68
N LYS A 362 0.34 9.37 21.41
CA LYS A 362 -0.71 8.46 20.94
C LYS A 362 -0.24 7.02 20.98
N ASN A 363 -1.16 6.13 21.33
CA ASN A 363 -0.91 4.69 21.29
C ASN A 363 -0.64 4.21 19.86
N LYS A 364 0.04 3.08 19.72
CA LYS A 364 0.13 2.36 18.44
C LYS A 364 -1.22 1.73 18.07
N PRO A 365 -1.47 1.41 16.80
CA PRO A 365 -2.61 0.61 16.38
C PRO A 365 -2.69 -0.71 17.15
N ASN A 366 -3.87 -1.30 17.20
CA ASN A 366 -4.03 -2.64 17.75
C ASN A 366 -3.16 -3.62 16.96
N TRP A 367 -2.44 -4.53 17.63
CA TRP A 367 -1.58 -5.49 16.96
C TRP A 367 -2.31 -6.33 15.90
N ARG A 368 -3.64 -6.53 16.05
CA ARG A 368 -4.47 -7.24 15.06
C ARG A 368 -4.48 -6.57 13.69
N GLU A 369 -4.22 -5.27 13.62
CA GLU A 369 -4.14 -4.55 12.34
C GLU A 369 -3.08 -5.13 11.40
N MET A 370 -2.05 -5.81 11.93
CA MET A 370 -1.04 -6.53 11.15
C MET A 370 -1.65 -7.57 10.19
N PHE A 371 -2.81 -8.16 10.54
CA PHE A 371 -3.48 -9.19 9.74
C PHE A 371 -4.62 -8.63 8.87
N ASN A 372 -5.07 -7.41 9.16
CA ASN A 372 -6.11 -6.75 8.37
C ASN A 372 -5.53 -6.24 7.04
N ASP A 373 -6.37 -6.11 6.03
CA ASP A 373 -6.05 -5.55 4.70
C ASP A 373 -4.96 -6.31 3.90
N VAL A 374 -4.52 -7.49 4.34
CA VAL A 374 -3.70 -8.39 3.51
C VAL A 374 -4.51 -8.85 2.30
N TYR A 375 -5.78 -9.16 2.54
CA TYR A 375 -6.83 -9.37 1.53
C TYR A 375 -8.03 -8.50 1.90
N HIS A 376 -8.98 -8.34 0.97
CA HIS A 376 -10.24 -7.62 1.26
C HIS A 376 -11.03 -8.32 2.37
N GLU A 377 -11.13 -9.65 2.31
CA GLU A 377 -11.66 -10.50 3.36
C GLU A 377 -10.54 -11.36 3.94
N ILE A 378 -10.47 -11.48 5.25
CA ILE A 378 -9.41 -12.24 5.94
C ILE A 378 -9.61 -13.74 5.66
N PRO A 379 -8.66 -14.43 4.99
CA PRO A 379 -8.78 -15.86 4.76
C PRO A 379 -8.68 -16.64 6.08
N ASN A 380 -9.34 -17.80 6.15
CA ASN A 380 -9.32 -18.67 7.34
C ASN A 380 -7.89 -19.02 7.81
N SER A 381 -6.94 -19.17 6.89
CA SER A 381 -5.54 -19.45 7.20
C SER A 381 -4.87 -18.30 7.96
N LEU A 382 -5.17 -17.04 7.60
CA LEU A 382 -4.65 -15.87 8.28
C LEU A 382 -5.32 -15.66 9.65
N PHE A 383 -6.61 -15.99 9.75
CA PHE A 383 -7.31 -16.00 11.03
C PHE A 383 -6.70 -17.01 12.02
N ALA A 384 -6.31 -18.20 11.56
CA ALA A 384 -5.62 -19.19 12.39
C ALA A 384 -4.26 -18.68 12.93
N ALA A 385 -3.51 -17.93 12.11
CA ALA A 385 -2.26 -17.30 12.53
C ALA A 385 -2.46 -16.28 13.67
N CYS A 386 -3.58 -15.53 13.67
CA CYS A 386 -3.93 -14.63 14.77
C CYS A 386 -4.05 -15.37 16.12
N ILE A 387 -4.58 -16.60 16.11
CA ILE A 387 -4.77 -17.41 17.32
C ILE A 387 -3.43 -17.92 17.85
N GLU A 388 -2.52 -18.38 16.98
CA GLU A 388 -1.18 -18.77 17.40
C GLU A 388 -0.40 -17.58 17.98
N MET A 389 -0.62 -16.36 17.46
CA MET A 389 0.00 -15.18 18.05
C MET A 389 -0.57 -14.83 19.43
N LEU A 390 -1.88 -15.05 19.67
CA LEU A 390 -2.45 -14.92 21.02
C LEU A 390 -1.80 -15.88 22.03
N LYS A 391 -1.46 -17.10 21.59
CA LYS A 391 -0.72 -18.06 22.41
C LYS A 391 0.69 -17.57 22.74
N ALA A 392 1.37 -16.93 21.78
CA ALA A 392 2.68 -16.32 21.99
C ALA A 392 2.66 -15.09 22.92
N LEU A 393 1.49 -14.45 23.10
CA LEU A 393 1.31 -13.29 24.00
C LEU A 393 1.12 -13.68 25.49
N GLU A 394 1.27 -14.95 25.85
CA GLU A 394 1.26 -15.50 27.21
C GLU A 394 0.14 -14.94 28.11
N GLY A 395 0.48 -14.14 29.14
CA GLY A 395 -0.46 -13.61 30.13
C GLY A 395 -1.57 -12.73 29.52
N LYS A 396 -1.23 -11.87 28.56
CA LYS A 396 -2.21 -11.07 27.81
C LYS A 396 -3.04 -11.95 26.88
N GLY A 397 -2.42 -13.00 26.33
CA GLY A 397 -3.12 -14.05 25.60
C GLY A 397 -4.23 -14.69 26.44
N LYS A 398 -3.93 -15.04 27.70
CA LYS A 398 -4.89 -15.62 28.66
C LYS A 398 -6.04 -14.67 28.98
N GLU A 399 -5.78 -13.38 29.19
CA GLU A 399 -6.83 -12.39 29.46
C GLU A 399 -7.79 -12.21 28.28
N ILE A 400 -7.24 -12.10 27.07
CA ILE A 400 -8.05 -12.00 25.84
C ILE A 400 -8.85 -13.29 25.64
N PHE A 401 -8.21 -14.44 25.87
CA PHE A 401 -8.85 -15.74 25.72
C PHE A 401 -9.98 -15.95 26.74
N PHE A 402 -9.78 -15.53 28.00
CA PHE A 402 -10.82 -15.47 29.02
C PHE A 402 -11.99 -14.60 28.55
N LYS A 403 -11.73 -13.41 28.01
CA LYS A 403 -12.77 -12.52 27.49
C LYS A 403 -13.59 -13.16 26.36
N ILE A 404 -12.93 -13.85 25.42
CA ILE A 404 -13.60 -14.55 24.31
C ILE A 404 -14.50 -15.67 24.86
N ILE A 405 -13.99 -16.49 25.79
CA ILE A 405 -14.79 -17.54 26.45
C ILE A 405 -15.97 -16.95 27.22
N HIS A 406 -15.74 -15.86 27.94
CA HIS A 406 -16.76 -15.16 28.72
C HIS A 406 -17.84 -14.58 27.80
N ASP A 407 -17.47 -13.92 26.70
CA ASP A 407 -18.42 -13.38 25.72
C ASP A 407 -19.19 -14.52 25.02
N ALA A 408 -18.55 -15.64 24.70
CA ALA A 408 -19.23 -16.81 24.15
C ALA A 408 -20.26 -17.42 25.12
N TYR A 409 -19.97 -17.38 26.43
CA TYR A 409 -20.86 -17.90 27.47
C TYR A 409 -22.02 -16.94 27.79
N GLU A 410 -21.73 -15.66 28.02
CA GLU A 410 -22.75 -14.68 28.47
C GLU A 410 -23.55 -14.07 27.32
N LYS A 411 -22.99 -14.00 26.11
CA LYS A 411 -23.61 -13.33 24.96
C LYS A 411 -23.93 -14.27 23.80
N GLU A 412 -23.66 -15.57 23.95
CA GLU A 412 -23.86 -16.59 22.91
C GLU A 412 -23.08 -16.30 21.60
N LEU A 413 -22.02 -15.50 21.68
CA LEU A 413 -21.17 -15.15 20.53
C LEU A 413 -20.00 -16.13 20.41
N VAL A 414 -20.25 -17.29 19.79
CA VAL A 414 -19.23 -18.32 19.57
C VAL A 414 -18.41 -18.02 18.31
N PRO A 415 -17.07 -17.94 18.39
CA PRO A 415 -16.23 -17.85 17.19
C PRO A 415 -16.45 -19.05 16.25
N LYS A 416 -16.62 -18.81 14.94
CA LYS A 416 -16.91 -19.87 13.95
C LYS A 416 -15.89 -21.01 13.90
N ASP A 417 -14.65 -20.75 14.30
CA ASP A 417 -13.60 -21.74 14.42
C ASP A 417 -13.78 -22.67 15.63
N PHE A 418 -14.53 -22.25 16.65
CA PHE A 418 -14.86 -23.09 17.80
C PHE A 418 -15.97 -24.10 17.49
N GLU A 419 -16.77 -23.82 16.47
CA GLU A 419 -17.87 -24.68 15.98
C GLU A 419 -17.36 -25.84 15.12
N LYS A 420 -16.07 -25.88 14.79
CA LYS A 420 -15.49 -26.90 13.90
C LYS A 420 -14.67 -27.93 14.70
N CYS A 421 -14.96 -29.20 14.45
CA CYS A 421 -14.25 -30.34 15.01
C CYS A 421 -13.92 -31.32 13.88
N LEU A 422 -12.64 -31.63 13.67
CA LEU A 422 -12.24 -32.69 12.76
C LEU A 422 -12.01 -33.98 13.55
N LEU A 423 -12.77 -35.02 13.24
CA LEU A 423 -12.64 -36.34 13.86
C LEU A 423 -11.79 -37.23 12.95
N ILE A 424 -10.59 -37.57 13.39
CA ILE A 424 -9.69 -38.47 12.66
C ILE A 424 -9.72 -39.85 13.33
N PRO A 425 -10.29 -40.87 12.69
CA PRO A 425 -10.20 -42.24 13.18
C PRO A 425 -8.81 -42.81 12.90
N LEU A 426 -8.07 -43.16 13.94
CA LEU A 426 -6.77 -43.83 13.83
C LEU A 426 -6.89 -45.33 14.07
N PRO A 427 -6.48 -46.20 13.14
CA PRO A 427 -6.53 -47.64 13.34
C PRO A 427 -5.56 -48.09 14.44
N LYS A 428 -6.04 -48.84 15.43
CA LYS A 428 -5.25 -49.47 16.50
C LYS A 428 -4.47 -50.70 16.01
N LYS A 429 -4.86 -51.30 14.87
CA LYS A 429 -4.22 -52.48 14.28
C LYS A 429 -4.26 -52.43 12.75
N LYS A 430 -3.40 -53.22 12.08
CA LYS A 430 -3.23 -53.21 10.61
C LYS A 430 -4.49 -53.57 9.80
N LYS A 431 -5.45 -54.29 10.40
CA LYS A 431 -6.77 -54.59 9.84
C LYS A 431 -7.82 -54.13 10.84
N SER A 432 -8.23 -52.87 10.72
CA SER A 432 -9.29 -52.29 11.53
C SER A 432 -10.60 -52.36 10.76
N GLU A 433 -11.46 -53.31 11.11
CA GLU A 433 -12.75 -53.53 10.45
C GLU A 433 -13.92 -53.09 11.34
N LYS A 434 -13.69 -52.97 12.66
CA LYS A 434 -14.70 -52.55 13.64
C LYS A 434 -14.42 -51.15 14.21
N CYS A 435 -15.46 -50.50 14.76
CA CYS A 435 -15.31 -49.19 15.42
C CYS A 435 -14.35 -49.26 16.63
N GLU A 436 -14.38 -50.36 17.40
CA GLU A 436 -13.47 -50.60 18.53
C GLU A 436 -11.99 -50.69 18.13
N ASP A 437 -11.72 -51.01 16.86
CA ASP A 437 -10.39 -51.10 16.26
C ASP A 437 -9.80 -49.74 15.89
N HIS A 438 -10.55 -48.66 16.11
CA HIS A 438 -10.12 -47.29 15.85
C HIS A 438 -10.04 -46.51 17.17
N LYS A 439 -9.11 -45.56 17.24
CA LYS A 439 -9.06 -44.51 18.25
C LYS A 439 -9.35 -43.20 17.54
N THR A 440 -10.42 -42.51 17.91
CA THR A 440 -10.74 -41.21 17.31
C THR A 440 -9.94 -40.12 18.00
N ILE A 441 -9.22 -39.31 17.21
CA ILE A 441 -8.64 -38.06 17.66
C ILE A 441 -9.53 -36.93 17.18
N SER A 442 -10.06 -36.15 18.12
CA SER A 442 -10.70 -34.87 17.81
C SER A 442 -9.62 -33.80 17.72
N LEU A 443 -9.40 -33.30 16.49
CA LEU A 443 -8.65 -32.09 16.26
C LEU A 443 -9.62 -30.91 16.37
N ILE A 444 -9.69 -30.40 17.60
CA ILE A 444 -10.28 -29.10 17.92
C ILE A 444 -9.16 -28.10 18.19
N THR A 445 -9.42 -26.81 17.93
CA THR A 445 -8.46 -25.74 18.21
C THR A 445 -8.06 -25.78 19.69
N HIS A 446 -6.86 -25.32 20.03
CA HIS A 446 -6.41 -25.30 21.43
C HIS A 446 -7.37 -24.48 22.31
N SER A 447 -7.91 -23.41 21.72
CA SER A 447 -8.98 -22.59 22.24
C SER A 447 -10.26 -23.38 22.55
N SER A 448 -10.78 -24.12 21.57
CA SER A 448 -11.93 -25.01 21.81
C SER A 448 -11.64 -26.01 22.93
N LYS A 449 -10.45 -26.63 22.99
CA LYS A 449 -10.09 -27.57 24.09
C LYS A 449 -10.25 -26.95 25.46
N ILE A 450 -9.80 -25.70 25.63
CA ILE A 450 -9.88 -25.00 26.92
C ILE A 450 -11.33 -24.61 27.24
N LEU A 451 -12.09 -24.13 26.25
CA LEU A 451 -13.52 -23.84 26.44
C LEU A 451 -14.28 -25.10 26.83
N THR A 452 -14.12 -26.21 26.10
CA THR A 452 -14.85 -27.43 26.40
C THR A 452 -14.42 -28.05 27.73
N ASN A 453 -13.14 -27.96 28.11
CA ASN A 453 -12.68 -28.38 29.45
C ASN A 453 -13.27 -27.50 30.57
N THR A 454 -13.43 -26.19 30.31
CA THR A 454 -14.06 -25.26 31.26
C THR A 454 -15.54 -25.54 31.45
N ILE A 455 -16.26 -25.77 30.34
CA ILE A 455 -17.66 -26.23 30.36
C ILE A 455 -17.74 -27.54 31.12
N TYR A 456 -16.94 -28.55 30.73
CA TYR A 456 -16.88 -29.86 31.35
C TYR A 456 -16.71 -29.76 32.87
N LYS A 457 -15.69 -29.08 33.39
CA LYS A 457 -15.47 -28.95 34.84
C LYS A 457 -16.64 -28.34 35.61
N ARG A 458 -17.41 -27.43 34.96
CA ARG A 458 -18.58 -26.80 35.59
C ARG A 458 -19.81 -27.73 35.62
N ILE A 459 -19.96 -28.56 34.61
CA ILE A 459 -21.09 -29.50 34.51
C ILE A 459 -20.74 -30.90 35.02
N GLU A 460 -19.46 -31.22 35.24
CA GLU A 460 -18.93 -32.53 35.64
C GLU A 460 -19.60 -33.03 36.93
N ALA A 461 -19.77 -32.19 37.93
CA ALA A 461 -20.46 -32.57 39.17
C ALA A 461 -21.93 -32.93 38.93
N LYS A 462 -22.62 -32.25 37.99
CA LYS A 462 -24.01 -32.58 37.62
C LYS A 462 -24.08 -33.81 36.72
N ILE A 463 -23.10 -33.97 35.84
CA ILE A 463 -23.01 -35.10 34.92
C ILE A 463 -22.70 -36.39 35.67
N ASN A 464 -21.71 -36.40 36.55
CA ASN A 464 -21.27 -37.60 37.28
C ASN A 464 -22.32 -38.13 38.26
N VAL A 465 -23.29 -37.30 38.65
CA VAL A 465 -24.46 -37.76 39.43
C VAL A 465 -25.46 -38.53 38.55
N ASN A 466 -25.48 -38.26 37.25
CA ASN A 466 -26.49 -38.80 36.32
C ASN A 466 -25.92 -39.82 35.31
N LEU A 467 -24.61 -39.86 35.07
CA LEU A 467 -23.97 -40.85 34.20
C LEU A 467 -23.48 -42.06 34.99
N GLU A 468 -24.01 -43.24 34.67
CA GLU A 468 -23.50 -44.53 35.14
C GLU A 468 -22.10 -44.81 34.55
N GLU A 469 -21.36 -45.81 35.09
CA GLU A 469 -20.02 -46.18 34.58
C GLU A 469 -20.04 -46.72 33.13
N ASP A 470 -21.24 -46.97 32.60
CA ASP A 470 -21.49 -47.47 31.25
C ASP A 470 -21.66 -46.34 30.22
N GLN A 471 -21.11 -46.52 29.03
CA GLN A 471 -21.26 -45.67 27.85
C GLN A 471 -21.99 -46.41 26.74
N PHE A 472 -22.67 -45.69 25.83
CA PHE A 472 -23.25 -46.30 24.64
C PHE A 472 -22.22 -46.34 23.50
N GLY A 473 -22.05 -47.50 22.86
CA GLY A 473 -21.20 -47.69 21.69
C GLY A 473 -21.95 -48.36 20.54
N CYS A 474 -21.51 -48.14 19.30
CA CYS A 474 -22.10 -48.75 18.10
C CYS A 474 -21.34 -50.01 17.69
N ASP A 475 -22.05 -51.13 17.53
CA ASP A 475 -21.54 -52.36 16.92
C ASP A 475 -22.11 -52.50 15.50
N VAL A 476 -21.22 -52.55 14.51
CA VAL A 476 -21.60 -52.83 13.11
C VAL A 476 -21.54 -54.34 12.92
N ILE A 477 -22.68 -54.99 12.72
CA ILE A 477 -22.72 -56.42 12.41
C ILE A 477 -22.35 -56.57 10.93
N THR A 478 -21.10 -56.97 10.66
CA THR A 478 -20.68 -57.28 9.29
C THR A 478 -21.09 -58.70 8.93
N ASP A 479 -22.12 -58.85 8.10
CA ASP A 479 -22.27 -60.09 7.32
C ASP A 479 -21.11 -60.15 6.31
N LYS A 480 -20.33 -61.22 6.34
CA LYS A 480 -19.11 -61.38 5.52
C LYS A 480 -19.41 -61.49 4.01
N ARG A 481 -20.67 -61.38 3.57
CA ARG A 481 -21.07 -61.57 2.17
C ARG A 481 -21.75 -60.36 1.51
N SER A 482 -22.21 -59.35 2.25
CA SER A 482 -22.74 -58.12 1.66
C SER A 482 -21.86 -56.92 2.04
N LYS A 483 -21.38 -56.18 1.02
CA LYS A 483 -20.71 -54.87 1.20
C LYS A 483 -21.74 -53.74 1.32
N SER A 484 -22.80 -53.92 2.09
CA SER A 484 -23.75 -52.86 2.45
C SER A 484 -23.66 -52.61 3.96
N TRP A 485 -23.56 -51.35 4.35
CA TRP A 485 -23.64 -50.95 5.76
C TRP A 485 -25.10 -51.03 6.18
N GLU A 486 -25.50 -52.06 6.93
CA GLU A 486 -26.82 -52.09 7.53
C GLU A 486 -26.73 -52.41 9.04
N GLU A 487 -27.49 -51.60 9.78
CA GLU A 487 -27.78 -51.61 11.22
C GLU A 487 -26.59 -51.65 12.21
N ALA A 488 -26.33 -50.49 12.82
CA ALA A 488 -25.48 -50.36 13.99
C ALA A 488 -26.31 -50.53 15.26
N ASN A 489 -26.02 -51.57 16.04
CA ASN A 489 -26.66 -51.76 17.35
C ASN A 489 -25.96 -50.90 18.40
N ILE A 490 -26.72 -50.04 19.08
CA ILE A 490 -26.24 -49.21 20.17
C ILE A 490 -26.36 -50.00 21.47
N GLU A 491 -25.24 -50.36 22.10
CA GLU A 491 -25.20 -51.15 23.34
C GLU A 491 -24.36 -50.48 24.44
N LYS A 492 -24.67 -50.79 25.72
CA LYS A 492 -23.93 -50.31 26.90
C LYS A 492 -22.57 -51.02 27.01
N ARG A 493 -21.47 -50.26 27.16
CA ARG A 493 -20.07 -50.71 27.28
C ARG A 493 -19.25 -49.87 28.28
N VAL A 494 -18.09 -50.35 28.71
CA VAL A 494 -17.22 -49.69 29.71
C VAL A 494 -16.53 -48.42 29.17
N ARG A 495 -16.44 -47.38 30.02
CA ARG A 495 -15.90 -46.04 29.75
C ARG A 495 -14.54 -46.03 29.02
N GLN A 496 -14.51 -45.62 27.76
CA GLN A 496 -13.25 -45.36 27.04
C GLN A 496 -12.73 -43.96 27.42
N GLY A 497 -11.49 -43.90 27.91
CA GLY A 497 -10.87 -42.75 28.60
C GLY A 497 -10.62 -41.47 27.79
N CYS A 498 -11.53 -41.05 26.91
CA CYS A 498 -11.56 -39.70 26.34
C CYS A 498 -12.68 -38.90 27.00
N ASN A 499 -12.37 -38.15 28.06
CA ASN A 499 -13.35 -37.54 28.98
C ASN A 499 -14.42 -36.61 28.36
N LEU A 500 -14.28 -36.21 27.09
CA LEU A 500 -15.08 -35.15 26.50
C LEU A 500 -15.88 -35.58 25.27
N SER A 501 -15.25 -36.34 24.35
CA SER A 501 -15.92 -36.87 23.15
C SER A 501 -17.02 -37.86 23.50
N SER A 502 -16.72 -38.83 24.37
CA SER A 502 -17.70 -39.86 24.74
C SER A 502 -18.76 -39.33 25.71
N THR A 503 -18.44 -38.30 26.51
CA THR A 503 -19.38 -37.69 27.46
C THR A 503 -20.43 -36.84 26.75
N LEU A 504 -20.02 -36.01 25.77
CA LEU A 504 -20.96 -35.28 24.92
C LEU A 504 -21.78 -36.22 24.04
N PHE A 505 -21.15 -37.26 23.48
CA PHE A 505 -21.86 -38.30 22.72
C PHE A 505 -22.89 -39.03 23.59
N ASN A 506 -22.53 -39.42 24.81
CA ASN A 506 -23.46 -40.07 25.74
C ASN A 506 -24.59 -39.12 26.17
N LEU A 507 -24.32 -37.84 26.45
CA LEU A 507 -25.38 -36.88 26.78
C LEU A 507 -26.33 -36.67 25.60
N TYR A 508 -25.80 -36.54 24.37
CA TYR A 508 -26.61 -36.43 23.17
C TYR A 508 -27.42 -37.69 22.92
N ILE A 509 -26.80 -38.86 22.98
CA ILE A 509 -27.46 -40.15 22.75
C ILE A 509 -28.44 -40.48 23.87
N GLU A 510 -28.12 -40.24 25.14
CA GLU A 510 -29.05 -40.48 26.25
C GLU A 510 -30.24 -39.52 26.19
N ASN A 511 -30.02 -38.23 25.87
CA ASN A 511 -31.12 -37.30 25.64
C ASN A 511 -31.95 -37.69 24.42
N THR A 512 -31.30 -38.08 23.32
CA THR A 512 -31.99 -38.58 22.11
C THR A 512 -32.76 -39.87 22.42
N LEU A 513 -32.23 -40.78 23.23
CA LEU A 513 -32.88 -42.03 23.64
C LEU A 513 -33.96 -41.84 24.70
N LYS A 514 -33.86 -40.81 25.56
CA LYS A 514 -34.94 -40.38 26.46
C LYS A 514 -36.07 -39.78 25.64
N GLN A 515 -35.75 -38.88 24.71
CA GLN A 515 -36.72 -38.30 23.79
C GLN A 515 -37.37 -39.36 22.89
N LEU A 516 -36.61 -40.33 22.37
CA LEU A 516 -37.14 -41.48 21.62
C LEU A 516 -37.99 -42.44 22.47
N ARG A 517 -37.76 -42.50 23.79
CA ARG A 517 -38.58 -43.31 24.72
C ARG A 517 -39.83 -42.59 25.19
N GLU A 518 -39.83 -41.26 25.17
CA GLU A 518 -40.98 -40.42 25.51
C GLU A 518 -41.92 -40.17 24.30
N ASP A 519 -41.51 -40.58 23.09
CA ASP A 519 -42.24 -40.34 21.84
C ASP A 519 -43.19 -41.50 21.44
N GLU A 520 -44.17 -41.81 22.29
CA GLU A 520 -45.43 -42.39 21.78
C GLU A 520 -46.30 -41.34 21.07
N PHE A 521 -46.03 -40.03 21.23
CA PHE A 521 -46.76 -38.97 20.52
C PHE A 521 -45.89 -37.73 20.21
N GLY A 522 -45.16 -37.76 19.08
CA GLY A 522 -45.09 -36.59 18.20
C GLY A 522 -43.79 -35.79 18.07
N GLY A 523 -42.66 -36.39 17.70
CA GLY A 523 -41.67 -35.84 16.75
C GLY A 523 -40.79 -34.67 17.21
N ILE A 524 -39.50 -34.73 16.87
CA ILE A 524 -38.47 -33.78 17.30
C ILE A 524 -38.56 -32.44 16.52
N LYS A 525 -38.42 -31.31 17.24
CA LYS A 525 -38.18 -29.98 16.64
C LYS A 525 -36.72 -29.58 16.79
N ILE A 526 -36.09 -29.18 15.68
CA ILE A 526 -34.73 -28.61 15.66
C ILE A 526 -34.83 -27.26 14.91
N ASN A 527 -34.36 -26.17 15.52
CA ASN A 527 -34.46 -24.80 14.99
C ASN A 527 -35.89 -24.38 14.57
N GLY A 528 -36.90 -24.80 15.32
CA GLY A 528 -38.30 -24.44 15.08
C GLY A 528 -38.99 -25.20 13.93
N MET A 529 -38.30 -26.09 13.23
CA MET A 529 -38.89 -26.96 12.21
C MET A 529 -39.11 -28.39 12.73
N GLN A 530 -40.24 -28.98 12.36
CA GLN A 530 -40.71 -30.29 12.80
C GLN A 530 -40.28 -31.35 11.78
N ALA A 531 -39.48 -32.33 12.20
CA ALA A 531 -38.94 -33.36 11.31
C ALA A 531 -39.83 -34.61 11.31
N GLY A 532 -40.33 -34.99 10.14
CA GLY A 532 -41.12 -36.20 9.90
C GLY A 532 -40.33 -37.27 9.15
N ARG A 533 -40.84 -38.52 9.18
CA ARG A 533 -40.21 -39.75 8.65
C ARG A 533 -39.74 -39.68 7.18
N GLU A 534 -40.27 -38.76 6.38
CA GLU A 534 -39.86 -38.55 4.97
C GLU A 534 -38.54 -37.77 4.82
N GLN A 535 -38.06 -37.06 5.86
CA GLN A 535 -36.83 -36.27 5.77
C GLN A 535 -35.54 -37.06 6.10
N MET A 536 -35.64 -38.28 6.63
CA MET A 536 -34.49 -39.19 6.76
C MET A 536 -33.88 -39.52 5.38
N ASN A 537 -34.70 -39.70 4.36
CA ASN A 537 -34.23 -39.99 3.00
C ASN A 537 -33.46 -38.81 2.39
N SER A 538 -33.83 -37.56 2.71
CA SER A 538 -33.10 -36.39 2.17
C SER A 538 -31.77 -36.12 2.88
N LEU A 539 -31.59 -36.58 4.12
CA LEU A 539 -30.32 -36.46 4.84
C LEU A 539 -29.29 -37.47 4.33
N GLU A 540 -29.74 -38.68 3.96
CA GLU A 540 -28.92 -39.68 3.26
C GLU A 540 -28.51 -39.19 1.86
N ASP A 541 -29.41 -38.56 1.11
CA ASP A 541 -29.11 -37.95 -0.18
C ASP A 541 -28.13 -36.76 -0.06
N HIS A 542 -28.21 -35.97 1.02
CA HIS A 542 -27.28 -34.86 1.23
C HIS A 542 -25.88 -35.34 1.61
N ILE A 543 -25.76 -36.43 2.37
CA ILE A 543 -24.47 -37.04 2.72
C ILE A 543 -23.82 -37.70 1.48
N SER A 544 -24.62 -38.25 0.56
CA SER A 544 -24.12 -38.82 -0.70
C SER A 544 -23.58 -37.80 -1.70
N GLN A 545 -23.94 -36.51 -1.59
CA GLN A 545 -23.44 -35.47 -2.51
C GLN A 545 -22.10 -34.85 -2.11
N TYR A 546 -21.61 -35.10 -0.89
CA TYR A 546 -20.32 -34.58 -0.40
C TYR A 546 -19.16 -35.58 -0.52
N SER A 547 -19.40 -36.79 -1.03
CA SER A 547 -18.39 -37.85 -1.14
C SER A 547 -17.49 -37.77 -2.39
N ASP A 548 -17.85 -36.97 -3.40
CA ASP A 548 -17.16 -36.98 -4.70
C ASP A 548 -16.18 -35.81 -4.95
N HIS A 549 -15.97 -34.88 -4.01
CA HIS A 549 -15.25 -33.63 -4.32
C HIS A 549 -14.07 -33.20 -3.45
N TYR A 550 -13.40 -34.10 -2.71
CA TYR A 550 -12.05 -33.79 -2.20
C TYR A 550 -11.12 -35.01 -2.14
N PRO A 551 -9.86 -34.89 -2.63
CA PRO A 551 -8.86 -35.93 -2.49
C PRO A 551 -8.39 -36.03 -1.04
N LYS A 552 -8.20 -37.27 -0.59
CA LYS A 552 -7.70 -37.64 0.73
C LYS A 552 -6.49 -36.79 1.16
N GLN A 553 -6.68 -35.99 2.21
CA GLN A 553 -5.73 -35.87 3.32
C GLN A 553 -6.50 -35.82 4.64
#